data_AF-T0ZCA5-F1
#
_entry.id   AF-T0ZCA5-F1
#
_cell.length_a   1.000
_cell.length_b   1.000
_cell.length_c   1.000
_cell.angle_alpha   90.00
_cell.angle_beta   90.00
_cell.angle_gamma   90.00
#
_symmetry.space_group_name_H-M   'P 1'
#
loop_
_entity.id
_entity.type
_entity.pdbx_description
1 polymer ?
#
loop_
_entity_poly.entity_id
_entity_poly.type
_entity_poly.pdbx_seq_one_letter_code
_entity_poly.pdbx_strand_id
1 'polypeptide(L)'
;SIAMTFGTNSNAGLYEAVDWLVASDRVDVVSLSWGENDVGTYNAYASACPAACNASTDGSYEVLGPVLAAAALEGITVLAASGDCGAADGTSGLSTNFPASDPYVTGVGGTQLTVSSSGVYGGEIAWSGNSTGATAPGCQNQGGSGGGYAPFPRPWWQQGTGLPSSPATRGVPDVAADASTAAQVYYGGGPTGVGGTSLATPIWAGFTAIADQYAGHPLGFLNPSLYTILRGSNYSAIFHDIRSGSNGYSAGTGWDPVTGIGTPRLDRLVAAL
;
A
#
# COMPACT_ATOMS: atom_id res chain seq x y z
N SER A 1 9.86 -8.60 -16.96
CA SER A 1 11.23 -8.08 -16.71
C SER A 1 11.11 -6.69 -16.11
N ILE A 2 12.16 -6.11 -15.50
CA ILE A 2 12.05 -4.74 -14.97
C ILE A 2 12.11 -3.73 -16.13
N ALA A 3 11.02 -2.98 -16.32
CA ALA A 3 10.99 -1.76 -17.11
C ALA A 3 11.21 -0.55 -16.19
N MET A 4 11.74 0.55 -16.74
CA MET A 4 11.88 1.83 -16.06
C MET A 4 11.51 2.96 -17.02
N THR A 5 10.81 3.96 -16.51
CA THR A 5 10.49 5.21 -17.18
C THR A 5 10.97 6.39 -16.32
N PHE A 6 11.17 7.56 -16.92
CA PHE A 6 11.73 8.74 -16.27
C PHE A 6 10.89 9.97 -16.63
N GLY A 7 10.04 10.39 -15.69
CA GLY A 7 9.31 11.66 -15.78
C GLY A 7 10.16 12.85 -15.32
N THR A 8 9.59 14.06 -15.41
CA THR A 8 10.12 15.19 -14.64
C THR A 8 9.84 14.98 -13.14
N ASN A 9 10.65 15.58 -12.26
CA ASN A 9 10.35 15.59 -10.82
C ASN A 9 9.24 16.63 -10.52
N SER A 10 8.04 16.31 -10.98
CA SER A 10 6.79 17.04 -10.77
C SER A 10 5.64 16.04 -10.79
N ASN A 11 4.53 16.39 -10.16
CA ASN A 11 3.42 15.47 -9.96
C ASN A 11 2.80 15.07 -11.32
N ALA A 12 2.63 16.02 -12.24
CA ALA A 12 2.29 15.75 -13.64
C ALA A 12 3.27 14.80 -14.34
N GLY A 13 4.59 14.98 -14.13
CA GLY A 13 5.62 14.10 -14.69
C GLY A 13 5.59 12.67 -14.15
N LEU A 14 5.05 12.44 -12.95
CA LEU A 14 4.75 11.11 -12.44
C LEU A 14 3.50 10.52 -13.09
N TYR A 15 2.45 11.31 -13.30
CA TYR A 15 1.20 10.83 -13.91
C TYR A 15 1.40 10.47 -15.39
N GLU A 16 2.15 11.29 -16.13
CA GLU A 16 2.62 10.97 -17.49
C GLU A 16 3.42 9.66 -17.52
N ALA A 17 4.23 9.39 -16.49
CA ALA A 17 5.03 8.17 -16.40
C ALA A 17 4.19 6.92 -16.11
N VAL A 18 3.15 7.02 -15.27
CA VAL A 18 2.21 5.90 -15.00
C VAL A 18 1.28 5.66 -16.19
N ASP A 19 0.71 6.72 -16.77
CA ASP A 19 -0.12 6.64 -17.99
C ASP A 19 0.64 5.96 -19.13
N TRP A 20 1.90 6.34 -19.36
CA TRP A 20 2.73 5.70 -20.38
C TRP A 20 3.03 4.21 -20.09
N LEU A 21 3.20 3.81 -18.83
CA LEU A 21 3.40 2.40 -18.48
C LEU A 21 2.15 1.55 -18.75
N VAL A 22 0.97 2.09 -18.43
CA VAL A 22 -0.33 1.45 -18.63
C VAL A 22 -0.67 1.41 -20.13
N ALA A 23 -0.79 2.56 -20.77
CA ALA A 23 -1.20 2.71 -22.17
C ALA A 23 -0.19 2.15 -23.20
N SER A 24 0.99 1.68 -22.78
CA SER A 24 1.92 0.97 -23.65
C SER A 24 1.88 -0.55 -23.55
N ASP A 25 1.16 -1.12 -22.57
CA ASP A 25 1.02 -2.55 -22.29
C ASP A 25 2.38 -3.28 -22.21
N ARG A 26 3.22 -2.86 -21.24
CA ARG A 26 4.62 -3.32 -21.10
C ARG A 26 5.01 -3.84 -19.74
N VAL A 27 4.11 -3.81 -18.77
CA VAL A 27 4.38 -4.19 -17.38
C VAL A 27 3.18 -4.89 -16.76
N ASP A 28 3.43 -6.07 -16.21
CA ASP A 28 2.43 -6.86 -15.49
C ASP A 28 2.17 -6.28 -14.07
N VAL A 29 3.17 -5.57 -13.53
CA VAL A 29 3.19 -5.00 -12.18
C VAL A 29 3.87 -3.63 -12.17
N VAL A 30 3.21 -2.65 -11.52
CA VAL A 30 3.70 -1.29 -11.26
C VAL A 30 3.85 -1.08 -9.75
N SER A 31 4.99 -0.52 -9.33
CA SER A 31 5.36 -0.28 -7.92
C SER A 31 5.60 1.21 -7.67
N LEU A 32 4.74 1.85 -6.90
CA LEU A 32 4.76 3.29 -6.63
C LEU A 32 5.23 3.58 -5.19
N SER A 33 6.53 3.76 -5.00
CA SER A 33 7.12 4.28 -3.76
C SER A 33 7.10 5.83 -3.73
N TRP A 34 5.95 6.40 -4.03
CA TRP A 34 5.64 7.84 -3.96
C TRP A 34 4.17 7.99 -3.60
N GLY A 35 3.85 9.06 -2.86
CA GLY A 35 2.48 9.46 -2.62
C GLY A 35 2.38 10.84 -1.99
N GLU A 36 1.17 11.38 -1.97
CA GLU A 36 0.78 12.59 -1.26
C GLU A 36 -0.36 12.29 -0.29
N ASN A 37 -0.55 13.15 0.70
CA ASN A 37 -1.63 13.01 1.67
C ASN A 37 -3.00 13.32 1.04
N ASP A 38 -4.05 12.59 1.43
CA ASP A 38 -5.46 12.84 1.07
C ASP A 38 -6.01 14.15 1.70
N VAL A 39 -5.27 15.28 1.62
CA VAL A 39 -5.62 16.53 2.28
C VAL A 39 -6.73 17.28 1.56
N GLY A 40 -7.91 17.23 2.16
CA GLY A 40 -9.00 18.14 1.81
C GLY A 40 -10.18 18.07 2.78
N THR A 41 -11.01 19.10 2.78
CA THR A 41 -12.44 19.01 3.13
C THR A 41 -13.27 18.29 2.05
N TYR A 42 -12.66 17.34 1.31
CA TYR A 42 -12.68 17.40 -0.16
C TYR A 42 -12.37 15.99 -0.79
N ASN A 43 -13.32 15.37 -1.55
CA ASN A 43 -13.17 14.20 -2.46
C ASN A 43 -14.40 13.96 -3.38
N ALA A 44 -14.21 13.68 -4.70
CA ALA A 44 -15.30 13.56 -5.70
C ALA A 44 -15.24 12.26 -6.56
N TYR A 45 -15.82 11.16 -6.10
CA TYR A 45 -16.41 10.08 -6.92
C TYR A 45 -17.16 9.13 -5.95
N ALA A 46 -18.39 8.65 -6.17
CA ALA A 46 -19.23 8.64 -7.37
C ALA A 46 -20.72 8.94 -7.05
N SER A 47 -21.00 9.98 -6.27
CA SER A 47 -22.34 10.57 -6.12
C SER A 47 -22.22 12.07 -5.82
N ALA A 48 -23.32 12.83 -5.94
CA ALA A 48 -23.29 14.29 -5.93
C ALA A 48 -22.90 14.89 -4.56
N CYS A 49 -21.61 15.13 -4.35
CA CYS A 49 -21.06 16.00 -3.31
C CYS A 49 -20.85 17.42 -3.89
N PRO A 50 -21.13 18.51 -3.14
CA PRO A 50 -21.09 19.87 -3.66
C PRO A 50 -19.72 20.57 -3.49
N ALA A 51 -19.65 21.59 -2.63
CA ALA A 51 -18.44 22.30 -2.24
C ALA A 51 -18.30 22.20 -0.71
N ALA A 52 -17.07 21.96 -0.25
CA ALA A 52 -16.76 20.64 0.31
C ALA A 52 -17.15 19.50 -0.67
N CYS A 53 -16.17 18.88 -1.37
CA CYS A 53 -16.43 17.59 -2.02
C CYS A 53 -15.59 17.20 -3.28
N ASN A 54 -14.30 17.57 -3.50
CA ASN A 54 -13.37 17.07 -4.59
C ASN A 54 -11.91 16.90 -4.06
N ALA A 55 -10.92 16.15 -4.59
CA ALA A 55 -9.66 15.84 -3.84
C ALA A 55 -8.30 16.34 -4.43
N SER A 56 -7.25 16.31 -3.57
CA SER A 56 -5.89 16.87 -3.73
C SER A 56 -5.81 18.39 -3.93
N THR A 57 -4.63 18.95 -3.70
CA THR A 57 -4.26 20.32 -4.08
C THR A 57 -3.66 20.45 -5.49
N ASP A 58 -3.36 19.35 -6.20
CA ASP A 58 -2.64 19.40 -7.50
C ASP A 58 -3.41 18.82 -8.72
N GLY A 59 -4.50 18.07 -8.49
CA GLY A 59 -5.30 17.41 -9.53
C GLY A 59 -5.06 15.89 -9.69
N SER A 60 -4.28 15.26 -8.82
CA SER A 60 -3.88 13.85 -8.88
C SER A 60 -5.03 12.86 -9.11
N TYR A 61 -6.15 13.00 -8.39
CA TYR A 61 -7.32 12.11 -8.53
C TYR A 61 -8.02 12.24 -9.90
N GLU A 62 -8.04 13.43 -10.50
CA GLU A 62 -8.70 13.68 -11.79
C GLU A 62 -7.89 13.10 -12.97
N VAL A 63 -6.56 13.02 -12.82
CA VAL A 63 -5.64 12.53 -13.87
C VAL A 63 -5.27 11.07 -13.64
N LEU A 64 -4.77 10.71 -12.45
CA LEU A 64 -4.22 9.39 -12.16
C LEU A 64 -5.30 8.36 -11.82
N GLY A 65 -6.39 8.75 -11.13
CA GLY A 65 -7.49 7.84 -10.77
C GLY A 65 -8.06 7.05 -11.97
N PRO A 66 -8.39 7.72 -13.11
CA PRO A 66 -8.80 7.04 -14.34
C PRO A 66 -7.74 6.08 -14.92
N VAL A 67 -6.45 6.41 -14.81
CA VAL A 67 -5.34 5.57 -15.28
C VAL A 67 -5.17 4.32 -14.40
N LEU A 68 -5.33 4.45 -13.08
CA LEU A 68 -5.31 3.33 -12.13
C LEU A 68 -6.50 2.39 -12.36
N ALA A 69 -7.68 2.95 -12.66
CA ALA A 69 -8.85 2.17 -13.05
C ALA A 69 -8.66 1.45 -14.40
N ALA A 70 -7.98 2.07 -15.38
CA ALA A 70 -7.62 1.44 -16.65
C ALA A 70 -6.65 0.27 -16.45
N ALA A 71 -5.57 0.48 -15.69
CA ALA A 71 -4.60 -0.57 -15.34
C ALA A 71 -5.27 -1.82 -14.75
N ALA A 72 -6.19 -1.62 -13.80
CA ALA A 72 -6.94 -2.70 -13.17
C ALA A 72 -7.93 -3.42 -14.11
N LEU A 73 -8.36 -2.79 -15.20
CA LEU A 73 -9.20 -3.40 -16.26
C LEU A 73 -8.36 -4.11 -17.33
N GLU A 74 -7.15 -3.62 -17.59
CA GLU A 74 -6.20 -4.18 -18.58
C GLU A 74 -5.40 -5.37 -18.03
N GLY A 75 -5.46 -5.61 -16.70
CA GLY A 75 -4.81 -6.75 -16.04
C GLY A 75 -3.44 -6.42 -15.45
N ILE A 76 -3.12 -5.14 -15.30
CA ILE A 76 -1.88 -4.64 -14.70
C ILE A 76 -2.08 -4.49 -13.19
N THR A 77 -1.18 -5.05 -12.40
CA THR A 77 -1.19 -4.85 -10.94
C THR A 77 -0.59 -3.49 -10.60
N VAL A 78 -1.30 -2.64 -9.84
CA VAL A 78 -0.70 -1.42 -9.26
C VAL A 78 -0.59 -1.54 -7.74
N LEU A 79 0.61 -1.34 -7.23
CA LEU A 79 0.98 -1.32 -5.82
C LEU A 79 1.49 0.06 -5.44
N ALA A 80 1.11 0.59 -4.28
CA ALA A 80 1.61 1.88 -3.80
C ALA A 80 1.88 1.89 -2.29
N ALA A 81 2.89 2.67 -1.90
CA ALA A 81 3.28 2.89 -0.52
C ALA A 81 2.16 3.62 0.25
N SER A 82 1.72 3.10 1.40
CA SER A 82 0.58 3.67 2.13
C SER A 82 0.88 4.93 2.95
N GLY A 83 2.10 5.46 2.87
CA GLY A 83 2.58 6.65 3.57
C GLY A 83 3.57 6.31 4.69
N ASP A 84 4.50 7.21 4.95
CA ASP A 84 5.58 7.01 5.94
C ASP A 84 5.41 7.84 7.23
N CYS A 85 4.34 8.65 7.31
CA CYS A 85 4.01 9.50 8.47
C CYS A 85 2.81 8.97 9.31
N GLY A 86 2.51 7.66 9.26
CA GLY A 86 1.41 7.05 10.02
C GLY A 86 0.02 7.57 9.67
N ALA A 87 -0.95 7.41 10.58
CA ALA A 87 -2.37 7.72 10.35
C ALA A 87 -2.71 9.22 10.18
N ALA A 88 -1.71 10.09 10.26
CA ALA A 88 -1.85 11.53 10.02
C ALA A 88 -1.32 11.94 8.64
N ASP A 89 -0.55 11.09 7.97
CA ASP A 89 0.22 11.35 6.75
C ASP A 89 0.82 12.78 6.63
N GLY A 90 1.54 13.20 7.68
CA GLY A 90 2.20 14.51 7.75
C GLY A 90 1.28 15.70 8.03
N THR A 91 -0.04 15.48 8.12
CA THR A 91 -1.04 16.52 8.43
C THR A 91 -1.15 16.81 9.93
N SER A 92 -2.03 17.75 10.28
CA SER A 92 -2.47 18.04 11.66
C SER A 92 -3.67 17.20 12.13
N GLY A 93 -4.19 16.30 11.29
CA GLY A 93 -5.38 15.49 11.54
C GLY A 93 -5.16 14.01 11.23
N LEU A 94 -6.24 13.32 10.85
CA LEU A 94 -6.14 11.98 10.27
C LEU A 94 -6.15 12.09 8.74
N SER A 95 -5.29 11.31 8.07
CA SER A 95 -5.17 11.25 6.62
C SER A 95 -4.68 9.87 6.19
N THR A 96 -5.04 9.46 4.99
CA THR A 96 -4.35 8.40 4.24
C THR A 96 -3.57 9.04 3.07
N ASN A 97 -2.97 8.21 2.21
CA ASN A 97 -2.00 8.63 1.19
C ASN A 97 -2.45 8.17 -0.21
N PHE A 98 -2.52 9.08 -1.19
CA PHE A 98 -2.77 8.78 -2.60
C PHE A 98 -1.44 8.56 -3.34
N PRO A 99 -1.27 7.51 -4.17
CA PRO A 99 -2.32 6.66 -4.75
C PRO A 99 -2.69 5.40 -3.97
N ALA A 100 -2.08 5.09 -2.82
CA ALA A 100 -2.44 3.90 -2.03
C ALA A 100 -3.87 3.93 -1.46
N SER A 101 -4.48 5.11 -1.39
CA SER A 101 -5.87 5.33 -1.02
C SER A 101 -6.86 4.98 -2.13
N ASP A 102 -6.42 4.84 -3.39
CA ASP A 102 -7.30 4.57 -4.53
C ASP A 102 -7.93 3.15 -4.45
N PRO A 103 -9.22 2.97 -4.81
CA PRO A 103 -9.87 1.66 -4.89
C PRO A 103 -9.30 0.66 -5.89
N TYR A 104 -8.52 1.07 -6.89
CA TYR A 104 -7.93 0.20 -7.91
C TYR A 104 -6.46 -0.15 -7.62
N VAL A 105 -5.88 0.42 -6.56
CA VAL A 105 -4.51 0.16 -6.11
C VAL A 105 -4.50 -0.82 -4.95
N THR A 106 -3.49 -1.68 -4.89
CA THR A 106 -3.17 -2.49 -3.70
C THR A 106 -2.25 -1.65 -2.81
N GLY A 107 -2.79 -1.07 -1.73
CA GLY A 107 -2.04 -0.22 -0.81
C GLY A 107 -1.15 -1.04 0.12
N VAL A 108 0.13 -0.69 0.24
CA VAL A 108 1.15 -1.48 0.95
C VAL A 108 1.67 -0.75 2.19
N GLY A 109 1.36 -1.32 3.36
CA GLY A 109 1.82 -0.86 4.66
C GLY A 109 3.14 -1.47 5.13
N GLY A 110 3.58 -0.98 6.30
CA GLY A 110 4.85 -1.31 6.91
C GLY A 110 4.73 -2.12 8.21
N THR A 111 5.47 -3.22 8.28
CA THR A 111 5.81 -3.91 9.53
C THR A 111 7.22 -3.55 10.00
N GLN A 112 7.55 -3.87 11.25
CA GLN A 112 8.93 -4.06 11.69
C GLN A 112 9.19 -5.57 11.79
N LEU A 113 9.99 -6.10 10.87
CA LEU A 113 10.37 -7.50 10.86
C LEU A 113 11.48 -7.83 11.86
N THR A 114 11.26 -8.87 12.66
CA THR A 114 12.29 -9.52 13.47
C THR A 114 12.70 -10.83 12.82
N VAL A 115 13.98 -10.98 12.51
CA VAL A 115 14.61 -12.24 12.07
C VAL A 115 15.68 -12.72 13.04
N SER A 116 15.90 -14.03 13.10
CA SER A 116 17.06 -14.61 13.79
C SER A 116 18.36 -14.30 13.04
N SER A 117 19.50 -14.50 13.71
CA SER A 117 20.83 -14.50 13.09
C SER A 117 21.03 -15.61 12.03
N SER A 118 20.09 -16.55 11.91
CA SER A 118 20.03 -17.58 10.88
C SER A 118 18.99 -17.30 9.78
N GLY A 119 18.45 -16.08 9.71
CA GLY A 119 17.47 -15.67 8.69
C GLY A 119 16.06 -16.25 8.86
N VAL A 120 15.73 -16.80 10.03
CA VAL A 120 14.40 -17.36 10.31
C VAL A 120 13.48 -16.26 10.81
N TYR A 121 12.25 -16.19 10.29
CA TYR A 121 11.19 -15.32 10.77
C TYR A 121 10.98 -15.50 12.28
N GLY A 122 11.16 -14.42 13.05
CA GLY A 122 10.97 -14.39 14.50
C GLY A 122 9.65 -13.75 14.95
N GLY A 123 9.13 -12.80 14.16
CA GLY A 123 7.91 -12.06 14.48
C GLY A 123 7.84 -10.71 13.76
N GLU A 124 6.65 -10.11 13.76
CA GLU A 124 6.40 -8.79 13.19
C GLU A 124 5.46 -8.01 14.11
N ILE A 125 5.67 -6.70 14.17
CA ILE A 125 4.74 -5.71 14.73
C ILE A 125 4.48 -4.63 13.68
N ALA A 126 3.42 -3.85 13.83
CA ALA A 126 3.18 -2.71 12.94
C ALA A 126 4.28 -1.64 13.08
N TRP A 127 4.78 -1.12 11.96
CA TRP A 127 5.85 -0.12 11.96
C TRP A 127 5.38 1.22 12.52
N SER A 128 6.09 1.74 13.53
CA SER A 128 5.73 2.96 14.25
C SER A 128 6.99 3.68 14.73
N GLY A 129 7.31 4.85 14.16
CA GLY A 129 8.60 5.53 14.33
C GLY A 129 8.96 5.79 15.78
N ASN A 130 8.07 6.48 16.52
CA ASN A 130 8.21 6.76 17.94
C ASN A 130 8.53 5.54 18.84
N SER A 131 8.11 4.31 18.48
CA SER A 131 8.41 3.10 19.27
C SER A 131 9.51 2.21 18.68
N THR A 132 9.92 2.45 17.43
CA THR A 132 10.92 1.63 16.72
C THR A 132 12.26 2.34 16.49
N GLY A 133 12.32 3.66 16.72
CA GLY A 133 13.51 4.48 16.50
C GLY A 133 13.77 4.83 15.03
N ALA A 134 12.87 4.45 14.12
CA ALA A 134 12.88 4.95 12.75
C ALA A 134 12.59 6.47 12.73
N THR A 135 13.15 7.17 11.74
CA THR A 135 12.94 8.61 11.56
C THR A 135 12.53 8.92 10.12
N ALA A 136 11.32 9.44 9.94
CA ALA A 136 10.81 9.95 8.68
C ALA A 136 10.79 11.51 8.74
N PRO A 137 11.70 12.22 8.03
CA PRO A 137 11.80 13.67 8.10
C PRO A 137 10.52 14.37 7.65
N GLY A 138 10.00 15.29 8.48
CA GLY A 138 8.73 15.99 8.27
C GLY A 138 7.54 15.39 9.04
N CYS A 139 7.59 14.11 9.42
CA CYS A 139 6.51 13.46 10.16
C CYS A 139 6.53 13.82 11.66
N GLN A 140 5.40 14.33 12.20
CA GLN A 140 5.31 14.69 13.63
C GLN A 140 5.41 13.50 14.58
N ASN A 141 5.06 12.29 14.13
CA ASN A 141 5.17 11.03 14.87
C ASN A 141 6.53 10.32 14.69
N GLN A 142 7.51 10.99 14.07
CA GLN A 142 8.82 10.45 13.67
C GLN A 142 8.73 9.30 12.64
N GLY A 143 7.54 8.98 12.13
CA GLY A 143 7.30 8.00 11.07
C GLY A 143 6.38 6.85 11.50
N GLY A 144 6.08 5.96 10.56
CA GLY A 144 5.27 4.75 10.80
C GLY A 144 4.34 4.44 9.63
N SER A 145 3.79 3.22 9.61
CA SER A 145 2.95 2.73 8.51
C SER A 145 1.72 3.61 8.31
N GLY A 146 1.64 4.31 7.17
CA GLY A 146 0.46 5.07 6.79
C GLY A 146 -0.75 4.15 6.61
N GLY A 147 -1.94 4.64 6.96
CA GLY A 147 -3.13 3.81 7.02
C GLY A 147 -4.26 4.47 7.80
N GLY A 148 -5.48 4.03 7.55
CA GLY A 148 -6.68 4.70 8.00
C GLY A 148 -7.88 4.39 7.11
N TYR A 149 -8.72 5.40 6.92
CA TYR A 149 -9.92 5.30 6.11
C TYR A 149 -9.97 6.48 5.14
N ALA A 150 -9.63 6.20 3.90
CA ALA A 150 -9.61 7.14 2.79
C ALA A 150 -11.01 7.69 2.48
N PRO A 151 -11.13 8.83 1.79
CA PRO A 151 -12.42 9.47 1.53
C PRO A 151 -13.25 8.78 0.43
N PHE A 152 -12.76 7.68 -0.17
CA PHE A 152 -13.48 6.92 -1.20
C PHE A 152 -14.59 6.03 -0.63
N PRO A 153 -15.69 5.78 -1.38
CA PRO A 153 -16.68 4.75 -1.04
C PRO A 153 -16.01 3.38 -0.83
N ARG A 154 -16.46 2.64 0.19
CA ARG A 154 -15.89 1.30 0.48
C ARG A 154 -16.10 0.33 -0.69
N PRO A 155 -15.05 -0.23 -1.29
CA PRO A 155 -15.18 -1.17 -2.40
C PRO A 155 -15.95 -2.44 -2.01
N TRP A 156 -16.62 -3.07 -2.97
CA TRP A 156 -17.42 -4.28 -2.73
C TRP A 156 -16.58 -5.45 -2.18
N TRP A 157 -15.31 -5.56 -2.60
CA TRP A 157 -14.39 -6.58 -2.14
C TRP A 157 -13.89 -6.32 -0.71
N GLN A 158 -13.99 -5.09 -0.19
CA GLN A 158 -13.59 -4.72 1.16
C GLN A 158 -14.75 -4.86 2.18
N GLN A 159 -15.58 -5.89 2.01
CA GLN A 159 -16.78 -6.13 2.83
C GLN A 159 -16.86 -7.59 3.32
N GLY A 160 -17.60 -7.80 4.41
CA GLY A 160 -17.84 -9.12 5.01
C GLY A 160 -17.00 -9.41 6.26
N THR A 161 -16.80 -10.69 6.55
CA THR A 161 -16.09 -11.20 7.74
C THR A 161 -14.63 -10.74 7.79
N GLY A 162 -14.12 -10.46 8.99
CA GLY A 162 -12.72 -10.05 9.20
C GLY A 162 -12.45 -8.56 8.96
N LEU A 163 -13.50 -7.75 8.75
CA LEU A 163 -13.42 -6.32 8.41
C LEU A 163 -14.32 -5.49 9.34
N PRO A 164 -13.91 -4.26 9.73
CA PRO A 164 -14.72 -3.39 10.59
C PRO A 164 -15.91 -2.84 9.84
N SER A 165 -17.11 -2.81 10.45
CA SER A 165 -18.34 -2.35 9.78
C SER A 165 -18.46 -0.84 9.57
N SER A 166 -17.56 -0.05 10.17
CA SER A 166 -17.55 1.42 10.12
C SER A 166 -16.12 1.94 10.28
N PRO A 167 -15.74 3.09 9.66
CA PRO A 167 -16.51 3.88 8.70
C PRO A 167 -16.66 3.16 7.35
N ALA A 168 -17.76 3.42 6.63
CA ALA A 168 -18.11 2.75 5.38
C ALA A 168 -17.37 3.29 4.14
N THR A 169 -16.08 3.62 4.30
CA THR A 169 -15.16 4.08 3.25
C THR A 169 -14.02 3.09 3.02
N ARG A 170 -13.15 3.36 2.05
CA ARG A 170 -11.98 2.54 1.67
C ARG A 170 -10.93 2.57 2.79
N GLY A 171 -10.72 1.45 3.46
CA GLY A 171 -9.65 1.28 4.45
C GLY A 171 -8.28 1.09 3.78
N VAL A 172 -7.22 1.65 4.35
CA VAL A 172 -5.82 1.54 3.87
C VAL A 172 -4.95 1.09 5.05
N PRO A 173 -3.92 0.23 4.87
CA PRO A 173 -3.50 -0.44 3.64
C PRO A 173 -4.30 -1.72 3.35
N ASP A 174 -4.02 -2.37 2.23
CA ASP A 174 -4.59 -3.69 1.88
C ASP A 174 -3.72 -4.83 2.42
N VAL A 175 -2.40 -4.67 2.40
CA VAL A 175 -1.38 -5.64 2.82
C VAL A 175 -0.18 -4.93 3.44
N ALA A 176 0.78 -5.65 4.03
CA ALA A 176 2.04 -5.07 4.51
C ALA A 176 3.27 -5.93 4.22
N ALA A 177 4.46 -5.32 4.30
CA ALA A 177 5.77 -5.98 4.34
C ALA A 177 6.76 -5.12 5.17
N ASP A 178 8.00 -5.59 5.35
CA ASP A 178 8.96 -4.89 6.21
C ASP A 178 9.25 -3.45 5.73
N ALA A 179 9.09 -2.52 6.67
CA ALA A 179 9.42 -1.11 6.56
C ALA A 179 10.52 -0.70 7.55
N SER A 180 11.15 -1.65 8.24
CA SER A 180 12.27 -1.37 9.15
C SER A 180 13.45 -0.73 8.40
N THR A 181 14.18 0.15 9.08
CA THR A 181 15.33 0.88 8.50
C THR A 181 16.61 0.05 8.43
N ALA A 182 16.49 -1.29 8.41
CA ALA A 182 17.62 -2.22 8.45
C ALA A 182 18.10 -2.65 7.04
N ALA A 183 17.21 -2.61 6.05
CA ALA A 183 17.52 -3.05 4.68
C ALA A 183 18.65 -2.21 4.06
N GLN A 184 19.55 -2.87 3.33
CA GLN A 184 20.69 -2.23 2.69
C GLN A 184 20.51 -2.21 1.17
N VAL A 185 20.57 -1.02 0.58
CA VAL A 185 20.63 -0.82 -0.88
C VAL A 185 21.96 -0.19 -1.27
N TYR A 186 22.37 -0.34 -2.52
CA TYR A 186 23.60 0.30 -3.02
C TYR A 186 23.26 1.63 -3.70
N TYR A 187 23.65 2.74 -3.08
CA TYR A 187 23.35 4.10 -3.52
C TYR A 187 24.54 5.03 -3.29
N GLY A 188 24.73 6.04 -4.14
CA GLY A 188 25.82 7.03 -4.01
C GLY A 188 27.25 6.47 -4.03
N GLY A 189 27.44 5.20 -4.39
CA GLY A 189 28.73 4.50 -4.33
C GLY A 189 28.97 3.65 -3.07
N GLY A 190 27.97 3.44 -2.21
CA GLY A 190 28.09 2.60 -1.02
C GLY A 190 26.79 1.94 -0.56
N PRO A 191 26.87 1.01 0.42
CA PRO A 191 25.68 0.51 1.11
C PRO A 191 25.01 1.64 1.91
N THR A 192 23.70 1.75 1.79
CA THR A 192 22.85 2.75 2.45
C THR A 192 21.67 2.04 3.09
N GLY A 193 21.40 2.35 4.37
CA GLY A 193 20.22 1.85 5.07
C GLY A 193 18.94 2.56 4.60
N VAL A 194 17.89 1.78 4.32
CA VAL A 194 16.56 2.25 3.89
C VAL A 194 15.45 1.48 4.60
N GLY A 195 14.23 2.01 4.53
CA GLY A 195 13.03 1.47 5.16
C GLY A 195 11.77 2.16 4.62
N GLY A 196 10.71 2.21 5.42
CA GLY A 196 9.42 2.80 5.07
C GLY A 196 8.53 1.89 4.24
N THR A 197 7.27 2.28 4.05
CA THR A 197 6.35 1.70 3.06
C THR A 197 6.92 1.79 1.64
N SER A 198 7.78 2.77 1.41
CA SER A 198 8.68 2.91 0.25
C SER A 198 9.56 1.67 -0.02
N LEU A 199 9.93 0.89 1.01
CA LEU A 199 10.62 -0.41 0.90
C LEU A 199 9.61 -1.57 0.79
N ALA A 200 8.52 -1.53 1.57
CA ALA A 200 7.51 -2.60 1.58
C ALA A 200 6.82 -2.80 0.21
N THR A 201 6.62 -1.72 -0.55
CA THR A 201 5.95 -1.72 -1.85
C THR A 201 6.70 -2.53 -2.92
N PRO A 202 8.00 -2.28 -3.20
CA PRO A 202 8.75 -3.11 -4.16
C PRO A 202 9.00 -4.54 -3.67
N ILE A 203 8.97 -4.81 -2.35
CA ILE A 203 8.94 -6.18 -1.82
C ILE A 203 7.67 -6.89 -2.29
N TRP A 204 6.50 -6.26 -2.14
CA TRP A 204 5.24 -6.79 -2.65
C TRP A 204 5.18 -6.90 -4.18
N ALA A 205 5.78 -5.98 -4.92
CA ALA A 205 5.89 -6.10 -6.38
C ALA A 205 6.72 -7.33 -6.80
N GLY A 206 7.78 -7.64 -6.04
CA GLY A 206 8.53 -8.89 -6.17
C GLY A 206 7.70 -10.13 -5.85
N PHE A 207 6.85 -10.07 -4.81
CA PHE A 207 5.92 -11.15 -4.48
C PHE A 207 4.89 -11.39 -5.59
N THR A 208 4.30 -10.33 -6.14
CA THR A 208 3.35 -10.41 -7.26
C THR A 208 4.01 -11.01 -8.50
N ALA A 209 5.18 -10.52 -8.92
CA ALA A 209 5.88 -11.06 -10.09
C ALA A 209 6.25 -12.55 -9.97
N ILE A 210 6.47 -13.06 -8.74
CA ILE A 210 6.66 -14.50 -8.47
C ILE A 210 5.33 -15.26 -8.58
N ALA A 211 4.22 -14.65 -8.15
CA ALA A 211 2.89 -15.25 -8.27
C ALA A 211 2.40 -15.28 -9.73
N ASP A 212 2.60 -14.20 -10.51
CA ASP A 212 2.35 -14.15 -11.96
C ASP A 212 3.14 -15.25 -12.70
N GLN A 213 4.42 -15.42 -12.33
CA GLN A 213 5.28 -16.47 -12.89
C GLN A 213 4.77 -17.89 -12.56
N TYR A 214 4.16 -18.08 -11.38
CA TYR A 214 3.63 -19.37 -10.95
C TYR A 214 2.29 -19.70 -11.60
N ALA A 215 1.39 -18.71 -11.73
CA ALA A 215 0.13 -18.81 -12.46
C ALA A 215 0.36 -18.98 -13.98
N GLY A 216 1.48 -18.46 -14.50
CA GLY A 216 1.80 -18.46 -15.93
C GLY A 216 1.14 -17.34 -16.72
N HIS A 217 0.52 -16.38 -16.03
CA HIS A 217 -0.10 -15.17 -16.56
C HIS A 217 -0.12 -14.07 -15.48
N PRO A 218 -0.26 -12.78 -15.85
CA PRO A 218 -0.50 -11.71 -14.88
C PRO A 218 -1.76 -11.96 -14.06
N LEU A 219 -1.69 -11.73 -12.75
CA LEU A 219 -2.83 -11.80 -11.83
C LEU A 219 -3.69 -10.53 -11.85
N GLY A 220 -3.09 -9.39 -12.20
CA GLY A 220 -3.74 -8.09 -12.29
C GLY A 220 -4.27 -7.58 -10.95
N PHE A 221 -5.50 -7.05 -10.93
CA PHE A 221 -6.03 -6.38 -9.75
C PHE A 221 -6.26 -7.34 -8.56
N LEU A 222 -5.32 -7.36 -7.61
CA LEU A 222 -5.23 -8.38 -6.56
C LEU A 222 -6.30 -8.28 -5.46
N ASN A 223 -6.82 -7.09 -5.16
CA ASN A 223 -7.65 -6.86 -3.96
C ASN A 223 -8.86 -7.83 -3.85
N PRO A 224 -9.67 -8.09 -4.90
CA PRO A 224 -10.73 -9.10 -4.86
C PRO A 224 -10.28 -10.50 -4.38
N SER A 225 -9.10 -10.94 -4.80
CA SER A 225 -8.52 -12.23 -4.41
C SER A 225 -7.96 -12.20 -2.99
N LEU A 226 -7.16 -11.17 -2.65
CA LEU A 226 -6.56 -10.98 -1.33
C LEU A 226 -7.62 -10.95 -0.21
N TYR A 227 -8.68 -10.16 -0.38
CA TYR A 227 -9.77 -10.09 0.60
C TYR A 227 -10.66 -11.35 0.60
N THR A 228 -10.62 -12.17 -0.46
CA THR A 228 -11.25 -13.50 -0.47
C THR A 228 -10.43 -14.52 0.33
N ILE A 229 -9.09 -14.42 0.30
CA ILE A 229 -8.21 -15.17 1.21
C ILE A 229 -8.46 -14.77 2.67
N LEU A 230 -8.56 -13.46 2.98
CA LEU A 230 -8.90 -12.94 4.33
C LEU A 230 -10.19 -13.56 4.89
N ARG A 231 -11.23 -13.68 4.05
CA ARG A 231 -12.52 -14.29 4.42
C ARG A 231 -12.48 -15.83 4.54
N GLY A 232 -11.42 -16.46 4.03
CA GLY A 232 -11.27 -17.91 3.97
C GLY A 232 -10.72 -18.53 5.25
N SER A 233 -11.05 -19.81 5.50
CA SER A 233 -10.54 -20.58 6.65
C SER A 233 -9.00 -20.71 6.68
N ASN A 234 -8.34 -20.48 5.55
CA ASN A 234 -6.91 -20.65 5.38
C ASN A 234 -6.12 -19.35 5.61
N TYR A 235 -6.78 -18.22 5.91
CA TYR A 235 -6.16 -16.90 6.11
C TYR A 235 -4.88 -16.96 6.98
N SER A 236 -4.98 -17.52 8.19
CA SER A 236 -3.85 -17.62 9.15
C SER A 236 -2.74 -18.60 8.74
N ALA A 237 -2.98 -19.43 7.72
CA ALA A 237 -1.98 -20.30 7.09
C ALA A 237 -1.35 -19.68 5.82
N ILE A 238 -1.90 -18.57 5.31
CA ILE A 238 -1.40 -17.85 4.12
C ILE A 238 -0.76 -16.51 4.51
N PHE A 239 -1.21 -15.87 5.59
CA PHE A 239 -0.70 -14.59 6.08
C PHE A 239 -0.14 -14.68 7.50
N HIS A 240 0.66 -13.68 7.86
CA HIS A 240 1.01 -13.29 9.21
C HIS A 240 0.13 -12.12 9.62
N ASP A 241 -0.83 -12.40 10.51
CA ASP A 241 -1.79 -11.44 11.09
C ASP A 241 -1.08 -10.62 12.19
N ILE A 242 -0.97 -9.29 12.01
CA ILE A 242 -0.04 -8.43 12.76
C ILE A 242 -0.72 -7.74 13.94
N ARG A 243 -0.84 -8.46 15.07
CA ARG A 243 -1.76 -8.11 16.16
C ARG A 243 -1.26 -7.09 17.19
N SER A 244 -0.25 -6.27 16.85
CA SER A 244 0.32 -5.30 17.80
C SER A 244 1.11 -4.17 17.13
N GLY A 245 1.20 -3.03 17.81
CA GLY A 245 1.71 -1.77 17.27
C GLY A 245 0.57 -0.83 16.85
N SER A 246 0.92 0.40 16.46
CA SER A 246 -0.04 1.45 16.12
C SER A 246 0.59 2.57 15.28
N ASN A 247 -0.17 3.09 14.31
CA ASN A 247 0.16 4.31 13.55
C ASN A 247 -0.64 5.54 13.99
N GLY A 248 -1.50 5.40 15.01
CA GLY A 248 -2.63 6.28 15.34
C GLY A 248 -3.94 5.50 15.43
N TYR A 249 -4.12 4.48 14.58
CA TYR A 249 -5.02 3.35 14.79
C TYR A 249 -4.25 2.16 15.39
N SER A 250 -4.94 1.21 16.01
CA SER A 250 -4.32 -0.01 16.57
C SER A 250 -4.32 -1.15 15.56
N ALA A 251 -3.21 -1.89 15.48
CA ALA A 251 -3.15 -3.15 14.76
C ALA A 251 -3.95 -4.26 15.51
N GLY A 252 -4.49 -5.24 14.78
CA GLY A 252 -5.73 -5.93 15.17
C GLY A 252 -5.75 -7.46 15.00
N THR A 253 -6.85 -8.00 14.49
CA THR A 253 -6.97 -9.43 14.12
C THR A 253 -7.80 -9.51 12.86
N GLY A 254 -7.24 -10.07 11.80
CA GLY A 254 -7.80 -9.96 10.44
C GLY A 254 -7.29 -8.69 9.77
N TRP A 255 -8.18 -7.89 9.17
CA TRP A 255 -7.79 -6.62 8.55
C TRP A 255 -7.74 -5.48 9.57
N ASP A 256 -6.69 -4.66 9.53
CA ASP A 256 -6.60 -3.41 10.27
C ASP A 256 -6.05 -2.22 9.45
N PRO A 257 -6.38 -0.97 9.82
CA PRO A 257 -5.91 0.25 9.15
C PRO A 257 -4.44 0.62 9.46
N VAL A 258 -3.58 -0.38 9.69
CA VAL A 258 -2.15 -0.20 10.00
C VAL A 258 -1.28 -1.12 9.13
N THR A 259 -1.72 -2.36 8.95
CA THR A 259 -1.00 -3.42 8.23
C THR A 259 -1.88 -4.20 7.24
N GLY A 260 -3.16 -3.84 7.14
CA GLY A 260 -4.10 -4.44 6.20
C GLY A 260 -4.39 -5.89 6.57
N ILE A 261 -4.34 -6.78 5.59
CA ILE A 261 -4.46 -8.25 5.76
C ILE A 261 -3.23 -8.84 6.51
N GLY A 262 -2.13 -8.07 6.63
CA GLY A 262 -0.85 -8.49 7.18
C GLY A 262 0.19 -8.84 6.10
N THR A 263 1.22 -9.60 6.46
CA THR A 263 2.33 -9.96 5.55
C THR A 263 2.19 -11.39 5.01
N PRO A 264 2.68 -11.71 3.80
CA PRO A 264 2.37 -12.98 3.16
C PRO A 264 3.40 -14.07 3.48
N ARG A 265 2.91 -15.29 3.73
CA ARG A 265 3.72 -16.51 3.62
C ARG A 265 3.83 -16.82 2.14
N LEU A 266 4.90 -16.37 1.49
CA LEU A 266 4.98 -16.33 0.03
C LEU A 266 4.71 -17.70 -0.63
N ASP A 267 5.19 -18.80 -0.04
CA ASP A 267 4.93 -20.18 -0.51
C ASP A 267 3.45 -20.58 -0.49
N ARG A 268 2.64 -19.91 0.33
CA ARG A 268 1.20 -20.14 0.51
C ARG A 268 0.34 -19.12 -0.22
N LEU A 269 0.80 -17.89 -0.35
CA LEU A 269 0.13 -16.87 -1.17
C LEU A 269 0.18 -17.25 -2.65
N VAL A 270 1.36 -17.61 -3.15
CA VAL A 270 1.60 -18.00 -4.55
C VAL A 270 0.79 -19.25 -4.95
N ALA A 271 0.46 -20.12 -3.99
CA ALA A 271 -0.39 -21.29 -4.20
C ALA A 271 -1.90 -21.07 -3.89
N ALA A 272 -2.30 -19.81 -3.64
CA ALA A 272 -3.68 -19.43 -3.28
C ALA A 272 -4.22 -18.23 -4.10
N LEU A 273 -3.41 -17.67 -5.00
CA LEU A 273 -3.80 -16.73 -6.05
C LEU A 273 -3.92 -17.47 -7.39
#